data_AF-A0A448KL39-F1
#
_entry.id   AF-A0A448KL39-F1
#
_cell.length_a   1.000
_cell.length_b   1.000
_cell.length_c   1.000
_cell.angle_alpha   90.00
_cell.angle_beta   90.00
_cell.angle_gamma   90.00
#
_symmetry.space_group_name_H-M   'P 1'
#
loop_
_entity.id
_entity.type
_entity.pdbx_description
1 polymer ?
#
loop_
_entity_poly.entity_id
_entity_poly.type
_entity_poly.pdbx_seq_one_letter_code
_entity_poly.pdbx_strand_id
1 'polypeptide(L)'
;MKRLKAKFYKNLAFIIFILSLIFTTYAAVYNVFFVGFDLIKELYFYTGIFALVFLHLSIIFSLFKFKPTKTYPKLLGLFGGIWVFLHFIVYFVFSKNLSLLKLYDDISKRLFEGSGFVAFVIIFLMFLSSFKTFKKLENVRKLGYLCIVIASYHYFLSAKVPQFFEYLALSLALFYFTLRYLRSFLFYIKTNQI
;
A
#
# COMPACT_ATOMS: atom_id res chain seq x y z
N MET A 1 21.73 19.87 15.46
CA MET A 1 20.42 19.35 15.93
C MET A 1 19.43 18.91 14.82
N LYS A 2 19.04 19.76 13.84
CA LYS A 2 18.01 19.39 12.83
C LYS A 2 18.36 18.14 11.98
N ARG A 3 19.63 18.00 11.58
CA ARG A 3 20.13 16.85 10.79
C ARG A 3 20.13 15.52 11.57
N LEU A 4 20.45 15.57 12.87
CA LEU A 4 20.37 14.40 13.77
C LEU A 4 18.93 13.92 13.92
N LYS A 5 17.97 14.84 14.12
CA LYS A 5 16.53 14.50 14.19
C LYS A 5 16.05 13.82 12.90
N ALA A 6 16.38 14.36 11.73
CA ALA A 6 15.97 13.76 10.45
C ALA A 6 16.56 12.35 10.23
N LYS A 7 17.83 12.12 10.61
CA LYS A 7 18.46 10.80 10.54
C LYS A 7 17.78 9.80 11.49
N PHE A 8 17.46 10.22 12.71
CA PHE A 8 16.74 9.41 13.69
C PHE A 8 15.40 8.91 13.16
N TYR A 9 14.54 9.81 12.65
CA TYR A 9 13.23 9.43 12.10
C TYR A 9 13.36 8.50 10.89
N LYS A 10 14.33 8.75 10.00
CA LYS A 10 14.61 7.83 8.90
C LYS A 10 14.93 6.43 9.42
N ASN A 11 15.85 6.32 10.39
CA ASN A 11 16.22 5.03 10.98
C ASN A 11 15.03 4.35 11.65
N LEU A 12 14.18 5.11 12.35
CA LEU A 12 12.97 4.58 12.97
C LEU A 12 12.03 3.93 11.94
N ALA A 13 11.81 4.58 10.79
CA ALA A 13 10.99 4.00 9.73
C ALA A 13 11.58 2.69 9.18
N PHE A 14 12.91 2.61 9.03
CA PHE A 14 13.58 1.36 8.65
C PHE A 14 13.43 0.27 9.71
N ILE A 15 13.57 0.61 10.99
CA ILE A 15 13.39 -0.35 12.09
C ILE A 15 11.96 -0.90 12.06
N ILE A 16 10.94 -0.05 11.90
CA ILE A 16 9.54 -0.48 11.80
C ILE A 16 9.34 -1.42 10.60
N PHE A 17 9.97 -1.12 9.46
CA PHE A 17 9.92 -2.00 8.29
C PHE A 17 10.57 -3.36 8.55
N ILE A 18 11.76 -3.40 9.15
CA ILE A 18 12.43 -4.66 9.50
C ILE A 18 11.61 -5.45 10.52
N LEU A 19 11.03 -4.79 11.52
CA LEU A 19 10.14 -5.42 12.49
C LEU A 19 8.92 -6.05 11.82
N SER A 20 8.33 -5.39 10.81
CA SER A 20 7.21 -5.98 10.06
C SER A 20 7.61 -7.27 9.32
N LEU A 21 8.83 -7.34 8.79
CA LEU A 21 9.34 -8.55 8.13
C LEU A 21 9.58 -9.67 9.15
N ILE A 22 10.23 -9.36 10.27
CA ILE A 22 10.48 -10.33 11.35
C ILE A 22 9.14 -10.86 11.89
N PHE A 23 8.18 -9.97 12.15
CA PHE A 23 6.86 -10.34 12.65
C PHE A 23 6.13 -11.24 11.67
N THR A 24 6.12 -10.89 10.37
CA THR A 24 5.47 -11.72 9.35
C THR A 24 6.06 -13.12 9.29
N THR A 25 7.40 -13.23 9.28
CA THR A 25 8.07 -14.53 9.28
C THR A 25 7.76 -15.32 10.55
N TYR A 26 7.86 -14.69 11.72
CA TYR A 26 7.55 -15.32 13.00
C TYR A 26 6.11 -15.82 13.05
N ALA A 27 5.15 -14.97 12.68
CA ALA A 27 3.72 -15.30 12.74
C ALA A 27 3.35 -16.40 11.74
N ALA A 28 3.84 -16.33 10.51
CA ALA A 28 3.60 -17.37 9.51
C ALA A 28 4.17 -18.73 9.96
N VAL A 29 5.41 -18.76 10.48
CA VAL A 29 6.01 -19.99 11.01
C VAL A 29 5.22 -20.49 12.22
N TYR A 30 4.90 -19.63 13.18
CA TYR A 30 4.17 -20.03 14.37
C TYR A 30 2.79 -20.63 14.03
N ASN A 31 2.03 -19.96 13.18
CA ASN A 31 0.69 -20.39 12.80
C ASN A 31 0.72 -21.70 11.99
N VAL A 32 1.73 -21.91 11.16
CA VAL A 32 1.90 -23.18 10.43
C VAL A 32 2.25 -24.33 11.37
N PHE A 33 3.24 -24.16 12.24
CA PHE A 33 3.75 -25.26 13.07
C PHE A 33 2.92 -25.57 14.31
N PHE A 34 2.33 -24.55 14.95
CA PHE A 34 1.66 -24.70 16.25
C PHE A 34 0.13 -24.64 16.16
N VAL A 35 -0.42 -24.00 15.12
CA VAL A 35 -1.87 -23.89 14.92
C VAL A 35 -2.35 -24.79 13.78
N GLY A 36 -1.48 -25.10 12.81
CA GLY A 36 -1.80 -25.93 11.64
C GLY A 36 -2.45 -25.15 10.49
N PHE A 37 -2.21 -23.84 10.39
CA PHE A 37 -2.70 -23.02 9.28
C PHE A 37 -1.88 -23.23 8.00
N ASP A 38 -2.51 -22.92 6.86
CA ASP A 38 -1.86 -22.99 5.55
C ASP A 38 -0.88 -21.82 5.35
N LEU A 39 0.36 -22.13 5.01
CA LEU A 39 1.44 -21.14 4.84
C LEU A 39 1.09 -20.07 3.80
N ILE A 40 0.48 -20.45 2.68
CA ILE A 40 0.20 -19.53 1.59
C ILE A 40 -0.88 -18.53 2.04
N LYS A 41 -1.90 -18.98 2.76
CA LYS A 41 -2.93 -18.11 3.36
C LYS A 41 -2.34 -17.13 4.37
N GLU A 42 -1.44 -17.59 5.24
CA GLU A 42 -0.76 -16.71 6.20
C GLU A 42 0.10 -15.66 5.50
N LEU A 43 0.86 -16.06 4.49
CA LEU A 43 1.67 -15.14 3.69
C LEU A 43 0.77 -14.11 2.97
N TYR A 44 -0.37 -14.51 2.41
CA TYR A 44 -1.32 -13.56 1.83
C TYR A 44 -1.81 -12.53 2.82
N PHE A 45 -2.23 -13.00 3.99
CA PHE A 45 -2.78 -12.15 5.02
C PHE A 45 -1.76 -11.11 5.47
N TYR A 46 -0.58 -11.53 5.92
CA TYR A 46 0.41 -10.60 6.47
C TYR A 46 1.02 -9.69 5.41
N THR A 47 1.33 -10.20 4.21
CA THR A 47 1.88 -9.35 3.14
C THR A 47 0.89 -8.27 2.70
N GLY A 48 -0.42 -8.61 2.63
CA GLY A 48 -1.48 -7.67 2.29
C GLY A 48 -1.71 -6.63 3.39
N ILE A 49 -1.76 -7.05 4.66
CA ILE A 49 -1.94 -6.13 5.79
C ILE A 49 -0.78 -5.14 5.90
N PHE A 50 0.47 -5.59 5.85
CA PHE A 50 1.60 -4.65 5.93
C PHE A 50 1.69 -3.74 4.71
N ALA A 51 1.37 -4.22 3.51
CA ALA A 51 1.22 -3.36 2.33
C ALA A 51 0.25 -2.21 2.62
N LEU A 52 -0.96 -2.51 3.10
CA LEU A 52 -1.97 -1.49 3.42
C LEU A 52 -1.51 -0.54 4.52
N VAL A 53 -0.94 -1.05 5.61
CA VAL A 53 -0.47 -0.23 6.74
C VAL A 53 0.56 0.80 6.27
N PHE A 54 1.58 0.38 5.53
CA PHE A 54 2.62 1.29 5.04
C PHE A 54 2.09 2.30 4.03
N LEU A 55 1.15 1.90 3.15
CA LEU A 55 0.52 2.82 2.20
C LEU A 55 -0.38 3.86 2.90
N HIS A 56 -1.17 3.47 3.90
CA HIS A 56 -1.96 4.41 4.71
C HIS A 56 -1.06 5.39 5.43
N LEU A 57 0.00 4.91 6.10
CA LEU A 57 0.95 5.78 6.80
C LEU A 57 1.61 6.76 5.80
N SER A 58 2.02 6.30 4.62
CA SER A 58 2.57 7.17 3.57
C SER A 58 1.63 8.34 3.25
N ILE A 59 0.34 8.07 3.04
CA ILE A 59 -0.66 9.09 2.73
C ILE A 59 -0.90 10.03 3.92
N ILE A 60 -1.01 9.50 5.15
CA ILE A 60 -1.15 10.31 6.37
C ILE A 60 0.00 11.31 6.48
N PHE A 61 1.25 10.85 6.40
CA PHE A 61 2.41 11.74 6.48
C PHE A 61 2.47 12.74 5.32
N SER A 62 1.95 12.38 4.13
CA SER A 62 1.87 13.26 2.97
C SER A 62 0.83 14.38 3.17
N LEU A 63 -0.30 14.05 3.77
CA LEU A 63 -1.45 14.94 3.94
C LEU A 63 -1.23 15.96 5.08
N PHE A 64 -0.64 15.52 6.20
CA PHE A 64 -0.44 16.34 7.39
C PHE A 64 0.92 17.05 7.44
N LYS A 65 1.89 16.65 6.60
CA LYS A 65 3.18 17.34 6.37
C LYS A 65 3.97 17.67 7.65
N PHE A 66 4.07 16.70 8.56
CA PHE A 66 4.85 16.86 9.80
C PHE A 66 6.32 17.25 9.51
N LYS A 67 6.78 18.35 10.12
CA LYS A 67 8.12 18.93 9.87
C LYS A 67 9.31 17.97 10.04
N PRO A 68 9.38 17.10 11.08
CA PRO A 68 10.54 16.22 11.26
C PRO A 68 10.56 15.02 10.30
N THR A 69 9.43 14.67 9.68
CA THR A 69 9.22 13.44 8.92
C THR A 69 8.90 13.71 7.44
N LYS A 70 9.44 14.81 6.88
CA LYS A 70 9.24 15.17 5.47
C LYS A 70 9.59 14.05 4.47
N THR A 71 10.47 13.14 4.84
CA THR A 71 10.90 12.00 4.00
C THR A 71 9.98 10.78 4.12
N TYR A 72 9.11 10.72 5.14
CA TYR A 72 8.27 9.56 5.42
C TYR A 72 7.29 9.20 4.30
N PRO A 73 6.61 10.13 3.61
CA PRO A 73 5.69 9.76 2.54
C PRO A 73 6.39 8.93 1.46
N LYS A 74 7.57 9.36 1.02
CA LYS A 74 8.34 8.60 0.04
C LYS A 74 8.83 7.28 0.61
N LEU A 75 9.38 7.28 1.83
CA LEU A 75 10.00 6.11 2.43
C LEU A 75 8.98 5.00 2.75
N LEU A 76 7.87 5.37 3.41
CA LEU A 76 6.79 4.45 3.75
C LEU A 76 6.04 3.97 2.50
N GLY A 77 5.90 4.83 1.48
CA GLY A 77 5.34 4.40 0.19
C GLY A 77 6.21 3.35 -0.50
N LEU A 78 7.55 3.45 -0.41
CA LEU A 78 8.46 2.42 -0.92
C LEU A 78 8.34 1.11 -0.13
N PHE A 79 8.24 1.18 1.19
CA PHE A 79 8.04 -0.01 2.04
C PHE A 79 6.70 -0.70 1.74
N GLY A 80 5.62 0.07 1.59
CA GLY A 80 4.33 -0.45 1.16
C GLY A 80 4.42 -1.07 -0.24
N GLY A 81 5.15 -0.44 -1.16
CA GLY A 81 5.44 -1.00 -2.47
C GLY A 81 6.13 -2.37 -2.39
N ILE A 82 7.18 -2.51 -1.57
CA ILE A 82 7.88 -3.79 -1.36
C ILE A 82 6.90 -4.86 -0.85
N TRP A 83 6.07 -4.54 0.14
CA TRP A 83 5.05 -5.47 0.62
C TRP A 83 4.02 -5.86 -0.45
N VAL A 84 3.61 -4.91 -1.30
CA VAL A 84 2.73 -5.19 -2.45
C VAL A 84 3.40 -6.11 -3.46
N PHE A 85 4.70 -5.95 -3.73
CA PHE A 85 5.45 -6.90 -4.57
C PHE A 85 5.50 -8.29 -3.96
N LEU A 86 5.79 -8.39 -2.66
CA LEU A 86 5.76 -9.68 -1.96
C LEU A 86 4.37 -10.33 -2.02
N HIS A 87 3.32 -9.56 -1.78
CA HIS A 87 1.94 -10.02 -1.87
C HIS A 87 1.60 -10.57 -3.27
N PHE A 88 1.96 -9.83 -4.33
CA PHE A 88 1.76 -10.28 -5.70
C PHE A 88 2.63 -11.47 -6.07
N ILE A 89 3.88 -11.56 -5.58
CA ILE A 89 4.75 -12.73 -5.76
C ILE A 89 4.11 -13.96 -5.12
N VAL A 90 3.58 -13.84 -3.90
CA VAL A 90 2.90 -14.97 -3.25
C VAL A 90 1.72 -15.43 -4.11
N TYR A 91 0.97 -14.48 -4.66
CA TYR A 91 -0.15 -14.74 -5.56
C TYR A 91 0.25 -15.47 -6.84
N PHE A 92 1.17 -14.86 -7.58
CA PHE A 92 1.53 -15.30 -8.91
C PHE A 92 2.37 -16.58 -8.89
N VAL A 93 3.32 -16.69 -7.96
CA VAL A 93 4.22 -17.85 -7.86
C VAL A 93 3.50 -19.03 -7.20
N PHE A 94 2.96 -18.86 -5.99
CA PHE A 94 2.48 -20.01 -5.20
C PHE A 94 1.05 -20.41 -5.52
N SER A 95 0.14 -19.49 -5.86
CA SER A 95 -1.24 -19.87 -6.18
C SER A 95 -1.56 -19.95 -7.66
N LYS A 96 -0.84 -19.20 -8.51
CA LYS A 96 -1.02 -19.29 -9.97
C LYS A 96 0.04 -20.16 -10.65
N ASN A 97 1.04 -20.67 -9.93
CA ASN A 97 2.13 -21.47 -10.48
C ASN A 97 2.77 -20.80 -11.71
N LEU A 98 2.98 -19.47 -11.64
CA LEU A 98 3.53 -18.65 -12.72
C LEU A 98 2.72 -18.67 -14.03
N SER A 99 1.46 -19.12 -13.99
CA SER A 99 0.61 -19.19 -15.18
C SER A 99 -0.06 -17.84 -15.48
N LEU A 100 0.35 -17.21 -16.58
CA LEU A 100 -0.29 -15.99 -17.10
C LEU A 100 -1.76 -16.22 -17.48
N LEU A 101 -2.10 -17.41 -17.98
CA LEU A 101 -3.48 -17.76 -18.31
C LEU A 101 -4.37 -17.78 -17.06
N LYS A 102 -3.92 -18.42 -15.97
CA LYS A 102 -4.66 -18.43 -14.69
C LYS A 102 -4.76 -17.04 -14.07
N LEU A 103 -3.69 -16.25 -14.16
CA LEU A 103 -3.69 -14.85 -13.71
C LEU A 103 -4.76 -14.06 -14.48
N TYR A 104 -4.76 -14.14 -15.81
CA TYR A 104 -5.73 -13.45 -16.66
C TYR A 104 -7.17 -13.88 -16.38
N ASP A 105 -7.40 -15.19 -16.24
CA ASP A 105 -8.72 -15.75 -15.94
C ASP A 105 -9.29 -15.19 -14.65
N ASP A 106 -8.47 -15.12 -13.60
CA ASP A 106 -8.83 -14.58 -12.31
C ASP A 106 -9.19 -13.10 -12.37
N ILE A 107 -8.27 -12.26 -12.88
CA ILE A 107 -8.41 -10.79 -12.85
C ILE A 107 -9.52 -10.29 -13.78
N SER A 108 -9.87 -11.06 -14.82
CA SER A 108 -10.95 -10.71 -15.76
C SER A 108 -12.33 -11.12 -15.26
N LYS A 109 -12.42 -12.22 -14.49
CA LYS A 109 -13.71 -12.78 -14.05
C LYS A 109 -14.10 -12.36 -12.63
N ARG A 110 -13.14 -11.99 -11.79
CA ARG A 110 -13.38 -11.77 -10.36
C ARG A 110 -12.95 -10.38 -9.94
N LEU A 111 -13.89 -9.63 -9.37
CA LEU A 111 -13.69 -8.25 -8.95
C LEU A 111 -12.59 -8.12 -7.88
N PHE A 112 -12.52 -9.08 -6.95
CA PHE A 112 -11.52 -9.08 -5.88
C PHE A 112 -10.09 -9.11 -6.44
N GLU A 113 -9.76 -10.08 -7.30
CA GLU A 113 -8.45 -10.19 -7.92
C GLU A 113 -8.18 -9.04 -8.90
N GLY A 114 -9.19 -8.65 -9.68
CA GLY A 114 -9.10 -7.52 -10.60
C GLY A 114 -8.75 -6.21 -9.90
N SER A 115 -9.42 -5.88 -8.79
CA SER A 115 -9.13 -4.66 -8.02
C SER A 115 -7.72 -4.67 -7.44
N GLY A 116 -7.27 -5.83 -6.93
CA GLY A 116 -5.91 -6.01 -6.41
C GLY A 116 -4.85 -5.80 -7.50
N PHE A 117 -5.09 -6.35 -8.69
CA PHE A 117 -4.18 -6.20 -9.83
C PHE A 117 -4.10 -4.74 -10.33
N VAL A 118 -5.22 -4.03 -10.41
CA VAL A 118 -5.24 -2.60 -10.77
C VAL A 118 -4.42 -1.78 -9.77
N ALA A 119 -4.60 -2.00 -8.46
CA ALA A 119 -3.80 -1.34 -7.44
C ALA A 119 -2.30 -1.68 -7.58
N PHE A 120 -1.97 -2.95 -7.79
CA PHE A 120 -0.60 -3.40 -8.03
C PHE A 120 0.06 -2.66 -9.21
N VAL A 121 -0.63 -2.56 -10.36
CA VAL A 121 -0.10 -1.86 -11.54
C VAL A 121 0.17 -0.39 -11.25
N ILE A 122 -0.72 0.31 -10.55
CA ILE A 122 -0.51 1.72 -10.19
C ILE A 122 0.73 1.85 -9.30
N ILE A 123 0.87 1.00 -8.27
CA ILE A 123 2.02 1.02 -7.36
C ILE A 123 3.31 0.66 -8.09
N PHE A 124 3.27 -0.30 -9.00
CA PHE A 124 4.40 -0.68 -9.85
C PHE A 124 4.90 0.49 -10.69
N LEU A 125 4.00 1.22 -11.35
CA LEU A 125 4.34 2.40 -12.13
C LEU A 125 4.86 3.54 -11.24
N MET A 126 4.29 3.73 -10.06
CA MET A 126 4.80 4.69 -9.07
C MET A 126 6.21 4.32 -8.59
N PHE A 127 6.49 3.03 -8.39
CA PHE A 127 7.81 2.53 -8.05
C PHE A 127 8.80 2.81 -9.18
N LEU A 128 8.46 2.44 -10.42
CA LEU A 128 9.28 2.71 -11.62
C LEU A 128 9.58 4.20 -11.79
N SER A 129 8.61 5.08 -11.54
CA SER A 129 8.82 6.55 -11.62
C SER A 129 9.93 7.06 -10.68
N SER A 130 10.37 6.25 -9.70
CA SER A 130 11.45 6.58 -8.76
C SER A 130 12.85 6.45 -9.34
N PHE A 131 13.00 5.79 -10.49
CA PHE A 131 14.25 5.71 -11.24
C PHE A 131 14.35 6.86 -12.24
N LYS A 132 15.56 7.40 -12.43
CA LYS A 132 15.81 8.56 -13.31
C LYS A 132 15.35 8.32 -14.76
N THR A 133 15.45 7.09 -15.24
CA THR A 133 15.05 6.67 -16.60
C THR A 133 13.55 6.87 -16.85
N PHE A 134 12.71 6.73 -15.82
CA PHE A 134 11.24 6.77 -15.95
C PHE A 134 10.63 8.08 -15.46
N LYS A 135 11.36 9.20 -15.57
CA LYS A 135 10.87 10.52 -15.13
C LYS A 135 9.55 10.94 -15.80
N LYS A 136 9.25 10.44 -17.01
CA LYS A 136 7.97 10.68 -17.69
C LYS A 136 6.76 10.12 -16.90
N LEU A 137 6.97 9.12 -16.03
CA LEU A 137 5.94 8.50 -15.19
C LEU A 137 5.72 9.21 -13.85
N GLU A 138 6.40 10.33 -13.56
CA GLU A 138 6.27 11.02 -12.28
C GLU A 138 4.84 11.48 -11.97
N ASN A 139 4.04 11.76 -13.01
CA ASN A 139 2.63 12.13 -12.88
C ASN A 139 1.79 10.99 -12.28
N VAL A 140 2.17 9.73 -12.45
CA VAL A 140 1.45 8.58 -11.90
C VAL A 140 1.40 8.64 -10.37
N ARG A 141 2.38 9.29 -9.71
CA ARG A 141 2.35 9.49 -8.25
C ARG A 141 1.13 10.29 -7.77
N LYS A 142 0.50 11.08 -8.64
CA LYS A 142 -0.74 11.79 -8.33
C LYS A 142 -1.90 10.82 -8.08
N LEU A 143 -1.84 9.62 -8.65
CA LEU A 143 -2.81 8.55 -8.44
C LEU A 143 -2.66 7.85 -7.09
N GLY A 144 -1.70 8.23 -6.23
CA GLY A 144 -1.49 7.58 -4.93
C GLY A 144 -2.74 7.59 -4.03
N TYR A 145 -3.55 8.65 -4.07
CA TYR A 145 -4.81 8.72 -3.32
C TYR A 145 -5.90 7.80 -3.92
N LEU A 146 -5.97 7.69 -5.24
CA LEU A 146 -6.87 6.74 -5.89
C LEU A 146 -6.43 5.31 -5.62
N CYS A 147 -5.12 5.06 -5.68
CA CYS A 147 -4.52 3.77 -5.43
C CYS A 147 -4.84 3.24 -4.03
N ILE A 148 -4.76 4.08 -2.99
CA ILE A 148 -5.08 3.62 -1.63
C ILE A 148 -6.57 3.32 -1.46
N VAL A 149 -7.46 4.01 -2.18
CA VAL A 149 -8.90 3.67 -2.20
C VAL A 149 -9.12 2.30 -2.84
N ILE A 150 -8.51 2.04 -4.00
CA ILE A 150 -8.62 0.74 -4.69
C ILE A 150 -8.01 -0.38 -3.83
N ALA A 151 -6.86 -0.15 -3.20
CA ALA A 151 -6.21 -1.13 -2.32
C ALA A 151 -7.06 -1.43 -1.07
N SER A 152 -7.62 -0.41 -0.41
CA SER A 152 -8.52 -0.61 0.72
C SER A 152 -9.82 -1.28 0.32
N TYR A 153 -10.33 -0.99 -0.89
CA TYR A 153 -11.51 -1.66 -1.43
C TYR A 153 -11.23 -3.13 -1.75
N HIS A 154 -10.06 -3.44 -2.31
CA HIS A 154 -9.61 -4.83 -2.48
C HIS A 154 -9.57 -5.58 -1.14
N TYR A 155 -9.04 -4.96 -0.07
CA TYR A 155 -9.08 -5.55 1.27
C TYR A 155 -10.50 -5.73 1.79
N PHE A 156 -11.37 -4.76 1.57
CA PHE A 156 -12.78 -4.84 1.93
C PHE A 156 -13.49 -6.05 1.29
N LEU A 157 -13.17 -6.35 0.03
CA LEU A 157 -13.69 -7.51 -0.70
C LEU A 157 -13.10 -8.85 -0.24
N SER A 158 -12.00 -8.87 0.52
CA SER A 158 -11.37 -10.12 0.98
C SER A 158 -12.21 -10.86 2.02
N ALA A 159 -12.99 -10.13 2.82
CA ALA A 159 -13.83 -10.69 3.86
C ALA A 159 -15.22 -11.02 3.30
N LYS A 160 -15.73 -12.22 3.62
CA LYS A 160 -17.11 -12.60 3.30
C LYS A 160 -18.13 -11.65 3.94
N VAL A 161 -17.85 -11.24 5.19
CA VAL A 161 -18.58 -10.19 5.91
C VAL A 161 -17.53 -9.22 6.44
N PRO A 162 -17.39 -8.03 5.84
CA PRO A 162 -16.43 -7.02 6.27
C PRO A 162 -16.60 -6.69 7.76
N GLN A 163 -15.48 -6.65 8.49
CA GLN A 163 -15.44 -6.33 9.91
C GLN A 163 -14.89 -4.91 10.10
N PHE A 164 -14.65 -4.55 11.35
CA PHE A 164 -14.22 -3.21 11.74
C PHE A 164 -13.00 -2.72 10.95
N PHE A 165 -11.97 -3.56 10.75
CA PHE A 165 -10.72 -3.14 10.10
C PHE A 165 -10.89 -2.90 8.60
N GLU A 166 -11.71 -3.69 7.92
CA GLU A 166 -12.04 -3.50 6.50
C GLU A 166 -12.79 -2.18 6.29
N TYR A 167 -13.81 -1.90 7.11
CA TYR A 167 -14.52 -0.62 7.07
C TYR A 167 -13.60 0.56 7.43
N LEU A 168 -12.73 0.40 8.42
CA LEU A 168 -11.80 1.44 8.83
C LEU A 168 -10.80 1.79 7.72
N ALA A 169 -10.17 0.79 7.11
CA ALA A 169 -9.22 1.02 6.02
C ALA A 169 -9.88 1.72 4.81
N LEU A 170 -11.09 1.29 4.44
CA LEU A 170 -11.81 1.89 3.31
C LEU A 170 -12.27 3.32 3.64
N SER A 171 -12.84 3.54 4.82
CA SER A 171 -13.31 4.87 5.24
C SER A 171 -12.16 5.88 5.36
N LEU A 172 -11.02 5.48 5.91
CA LEU A 172 -9.82 6.33 5.95
C LEU A 172 -9.30 6.67 4.55
N ALA A 173 -9.24 5.70 3.64
CA ALA A 173 -8.81 5.94 2.27
C ALA A 173 -9.73 6.94 1.55
N LEU A 174 -11.05 6.77 1.69
CA LEU A 174 -12.04 7.71 1.15
C LEU A 174 -11.93 9.10 1.78
N PHE A 175 -11.72 9.17 3.10
CA PHE A 175 -11.50 10.43 3.80
C PHE A 175 -10.26 11.18 3.27
N TYR A 176 -9.13 10.49 3.10
CA TYR A 176 -7.91 11.10 2.54
C TYR A 176 -8.11 11.57 1.10
N PHE A 177 -8.81 10.77 0.29
CA PHE A 177 -9.17 11.11 -1.08
C PHE A 177 -10.02 12.39 -1.10
N THR A 178 -11.12 12.43 -0.36
CA THR A 178 -12.01 13.60 -0.28
C THR A 178 -11.28 14.84 0.21
N LEU A 179 -10.48 14.73 1.28
CA LEU A 179 -9.68 15.86 1.78
C LEU A 179 -8.70 16.40 0.74
N ARG A 180 -8.09 15.53 -0.07
CA ARG A 180 -7.18 15.95 -1.13
C ARG A 180 -7.90 16.76 -2.20
N TYR A 181 -9.06 16.29 -2.67
CA TYR A 181 -9.83 16.97 -3.72
C TYR A 181 -10.50 18.25 -3.24
N LEU A 182 -11.03 18.27 -2.02
CA LEU A 182 -11.59 19.49 -1.42
C LEU A 182 -10.53 20.59 -1.28
N ARG A 183 -9.33 20.27 -0.79
CA ARG A 183 -8.24 21.25 -0.68
C ARG A 183 -7.81 21.79 -2.04
N SER A 184 -7.75 20.94 -3.06
CA SER A 184 -7.43 21.35 -4.43
C SER A 184 -8.51 22.25 -5.03
N PHE A 185 -9.79 21.94 -4.79
CA PHE A 185 -10.92 22.74 -5.25
C PHE A 185 -11.00 24.11 -4.57
N LEU A 186 -10.88 24.17 -3.24
CA LEU A 186 -10.88 25.43 -2.49
C LEU A 186 -9.71 26.33 -2.90
N PHE A 187 -8.54 25.75 -3.16
CA PHE A 187 -7.39 26.50 -3.67
C PHE A 187 -7.68 27.12 -5.05
N TYR A 188 -8.29 26.35 -5.95
CA TYR A 188 -8.69 26.82 -7.29
C TYR A 188 -9.67 28.00 -7.25
N ILE A 189 -10.69 27.95 -6.39
CA ILE A 189 -11.64 29.06 -6.21
C ILE A 189 -10.88 30.31 -5.75
N LYS A 190 -10.03 30.18 -4.73
CA LYS A 190 -9.29 31.32 -4.16
C LYS A 190 -8.35 31.99 -5.17
N THR A 191 -7.76 31.23 -6.10
CA THR A 191 -6.85 31.77 -7.13
C THR A 191 -7.56 32.42 -8.31
N ASN A 192 -8.85 32.12 -8.55
CA ASN A 192 -9.62 32.67 -9.68
C ASN A 192 -10.61 33.78 -9.28
N GLN A 193 -10.64 34.17 -8.00
CA GLN A 193 -11.38 35.33 -7.49
C GLN A 193 -10.47 36.55 -7.25
N ILE A 194 -9.22 36.50 -7.71
CA ILE A 194 -8.22 37.59 -7.71
C ILE A 194 -7.81 37.81 -9.16
#